data_AF-A0A820MZQ8-F1
#
_entry.id   AF-A0A820MZQ8-F1
#
_cell.length_a   1.000
_cell.length_b   1.000
_cell.length_c   1.000
_cell.angle_alpha   90.00
_cell.angle_beta   90.00
_cell.angle_gamma   90.00
#
_symmetry.space_group_name_H-M   'P 1'
#
loop_
_entity.id
_entity.type
_entity.pdbx_description
1 polymer ?
#
loop_
_entity_poly.entity_id
_entity_poly.type
_entity_poly.pdbx_seq_one_letter_code
_entity_poly.pdbx_strand_id
1 'polypeptide(L)'
;TYILERQMAVFGFPLINVVLLLNINTTSTNTSQWNINIMRTDHGPPNSGFGQSVAWIDDKTVAILLYSINARSWSQSEVWTFAVDIPLQIPLSVFPNNQQILDVDFSVTFFQMVLWSNNLYLLVIYNFVILVPSQAPGYQSIWYNDEDFYSTIFQSAPCPSGTYKNEAGYGVCTICPSQTKNPGNEPAIECSSCLSNS
;
A
#
# COMPACT_ATOMS: atom_id res chain seq x y z
N THR A 1 1.78 -17.39 27.72
CA THR A 1 2.97 -16.73 27.14
C THR A 1 2.51 -15.38 26.63
N TYR A 2 2.84 -14.29 27.33
CA TYR A 2 2.47 -12.95 26.89
C TYR A 2 3.32 -12.64 25.66
N ILE A 3 2.69 -12.52 24.50
CA ILE A 3 3.34 -12.00 23.30
C ILE A 3 3.66 -10.54 23.64
N LEU A 4 4.93 -10.20 23.74
CA LEU A 4 5.35 -8.80 23.76
C LEU A 4 4.88 -8.20 22.43
N GLU A 5 3.79 -7.44 22.45
CA GLU A 5 3.44 -6.56 21.35
C GLU A 5 4.67 -5.67 21.09
N ARG A 6 5.22 -5.77 19.88
CA ARG A 6 6.25 -4.84 19.43
C ARG A 6 5.61 -3.45 19.37
N GLN A 7 5.94 -2.60 20.33
CA GLN A 7 5.51 -1.20 20.37
C GLN A 7 6.37 -0.41 19.37
N MET A 8 6.11 -0.58 18.08
CA MET A 8 6.81 0.14 17.01
C MET A 8 5.99 1.33 16.54
N ALA A 9 6.69 2.38 16.11
CA ALA A 9 6.08 3.52 15.44
C ALA A 9 6.88 3.89 14.20
N VAL A 10 6.19 4.39 13.18
CA VAL A 10 6.78 4.89 11.95
C VAL A 10 6.52 6.38 11.84
N PHE A 11 7.56 7.15 11.48
CA PHE A 11 7.47 8.60 11.32
C PHE A 11 8.16 9.03 10.04
N GLY A 12 7.48 9.84 9.22
CA GLY A 12 8.05 10.41 8.01
C GLY A 12 8.49 11.87 8.21
N PHE A 13 9.61 12.22 7.56
CA PHE A 13 10.21 13.56 7.53
C PHE A 13 10.42 13.96 6.08
N PRO A 14 9.35 14.41 5.38
CA PRO A 14 9.37 14.62 3.93
C PRO A 14 10.37 15.70 3.50
N LEU A 15 10.62 16.71 4.34
CA LEU A 15 11.57 17.81 4.05
C LEU A 15 13.01 17.33 3.83
N ILE A 16 13.38 16.22 4.45
CA ILE A 16 14.72 15.59 4.31
C ILE A 16 14.63 14.20 3.67
N ASN A 17 13.46 13.83 3.14
CA ASN A 17 13.23 12.59 2.40
C ASN A 17 13.55 11.32 3.20
N VAL A 18 13.12 11.28 4.47
CA VAL A 18 13.45 10.22 5.44
C VAL A 18 12.20 9.64 6.08
N VAL A 19 12.23 8.33 6.35
CA VAL A 19 11.31 7.65 7.28
C VAL A 19 12.11 7.00 8.40
N LEU A 20 11.63 7.16 9.63
CA LEU A 20 12.18 6.56 10.84
C LEU A 20 11.27 5.44 11.33
N LEU A 21 11.90 4.31 11.67
CA LEU A 21 11.27 3.25 12.44
C LEU A 21 11.76 3.36 13.89
N LEU A 22 10.83 3.51 14.82
CA LEU A 22 11.09 3.72 16.23
C LEU A 22 10.60 2.52 17.04
N ASN A 23 11.37 2.12 18.05
CA ASN A 23 10.90 1.25 19.11
C ASN A 23 10.52 2.11 20.32
N ILE A 24 9.33 1.88 20.86
CA ILE A 24 8.81 2.56 22.03
C ILE A 24 8.78 1.53 23.16
N ASN A 25 9.63 1.70 24.16
CA ASN A 25 9.63 0.83 25.33
C ASN A 25 8.99 1.57 26.51
N THR A 26 8.00 0.93 27.14
CA THR A 26 7.49 1.35 28.45
C THR A 26 8.21 0.57 29.54
N THR A 27 8.73 1.26 30.56
CA THR A 27 9.25 0.56 31.74
C THR A 27 8.09 0.16 32.62
N SER A 28 8.02 -1.13 33.02
CA SER A 28 6.85 -1.71 33.70
C SER A 28 6.55 -1.09 35.07
N THR A 29 7.45 -0.27 35.62
CA THR A 29 7.33 0.32 36.96
C THR A 29 6.89 1.79 36.95
N ASN A 30 6.90 2.48 35.80
CA ASN A 30 6.47 3.87 35.70
C ASN A 30 5.86 4.14 34.31
N THR A 31 4.52 4.13 34.23
CA THR A 31 3.74 4.35 33.00
C THR A 31 3.88 5.75 32.39
N SER A 32 4.66 6.64 33.03
CA SER A 32 4.95 8.00 32.59
C SER A 32 6.29 8.15 31.85
N GLN A 33 7.15 7.12 31.84
CA GLN A 33 8.46 7.19 31.18
C GLN A 33 8.50 6.31 29.93
N TRP A 34 8.45 6.97 28.78
CA TRP A 34 8.59 6.37 27.46
C TRP A 34 10.05 6.46 27.02
N ASN A 35 10.66 5.32 26.70
CA ASN A 35 11.97 5.29 26.07
C ASN A 35 11.79 5.05 24.56
N ILE A 36 12.16 6.04 23.75
CA ILE A 36 12.04 6.00 22.29
C ILE A 36 13.44 5.78 21.71
N ASN A 37 13.62 4.67 21.02
CA ASN A 37 14.86 4.34 20.33
C ASN A 37 14.65 4.31 18.82
N ILE A 38 15.47 5.04 18.07
CA ILE A 38 15.49 4.94 16.61
C ILE A 38 16.08 3.59 16.24
N MET A 39 15.28 2.71 15.65
CA MET A 39 15.73 1.41 15.16
C MET A 39 16.39 1.54 13.80
N ARG A 40 15.78 2.34 12.91
CA ARG A 40 16.20 2.48 11.53
C ARG A 40 15.82 3.83 10.96
N THR A 41 16.66 4.30 10.04
CA THR A 41 16.46 5.49 9.23
C THR A 41 16.60 5.07 7.77
N ASP A 42 15.53 5.21 7.00
CA ASP A 42 15.52 4.90 5.58
C ASP A 42 15.29 6.18 4.77
N HIS A 43 16.02 6.29 3.66
CA HIS A 43 15.92 7.41 2.74
C HIS A 43 15.10 6.99 1.52
N GLY A 44 14.20 7.88 1.09
CA GLY A 44 13.45 7.66 -0.13
C GLY A 44 14.30 7.89 -1.39
N PRO A 45 13.69 7.66 -2.57
CA PRO A 45 14.26 8.07 -3.84
C PRO A 45 14.62 9.57 -3.87
N PRO A 46 15.65 10.01 -4.60
CA PRO A 46 15.98 11.42 -4.71
C PRO A 46 14.79 12.24 -5.20
N ASN A 47 14.57 13.42 -4.59
CA ASN A 47 13.53 14.39 -4.98
C ASN A 47 12.07 13.87 -4.90
N SER A 48 11.77 12.89 -4.03
CA SER A 48 10.46 12.21 -3.99
C SER A 48 9.58 12.48 -2.75
N GLY A 49 9.91 13.50 -1.94
CA GLY A 49 9.09 13.90 -0.78
C GLY A 49 8.70 12.72 0.14
N PHE A 50 9.62 11.77 0.34
CA PHE A 50 9.37 10.48 0.98
C PHE A 50 8.95 10.62 2.44
N GLY A 51 7.83 10.00 2.81
CA GLY A 51 7.32 10.03 4.18
C GLY A 51 6.38 11.19 4.47
N GLN A 52 5.73 11.77 3.44
CA GLN A 52 4.69 12.80 3.66
C GLN A 52 3.55 12.30 4.54
N SER A 53 3.21 11.03 4.38
CA SER A 53 2.28 10.29 5.23
C SER A 53 2.82 8.88 5.38
N VAL A 54 2.57 8.25 6.53
CA VAL A 54 3.00 6.88 6.85
C VAL A 54 1.88 6.19 7.61
N ALA A 55 1.66 4.91 7.37
CA ALA A 55 0.61 4.15 8.04
C ALA A 55 0.96 2.66 8.07
N TRP A 56 0.67 2.02 9.20
CA TRP A 56 0.78 0.57 9.32
C TRP A 56 -0.37 -0.11 8.58
N ILE A 57 -0.06 -1.15 7.82
CA ILE A 57 -1.06 -2.03 7.21
C ILE A 57 -1.33 -3.19 8.15
N ASP A 58 -0.26 -3.82 8.63
CA ASP A 58 -0.26 -4.91 9.60
C ASP A 58 1.01 -4.85 10.49
N ASP A 59 1.34 -5.94 11.19
CA ASP A 59 2.50 -6.03 12.08
C ASP A 59 3.86 -6.12 11.36
N LYS A 60 3.84 -6.31 10.04
CA LYS A 60 5.02 -6.57 9.20
C LYS A 60 5.16 -5.60 8.02
N THR A 61 4.13 -4.84 7.70
CA THR A 61 4.10 -4.01 6.51
C THR A 61 3.64 -2.58 6.81
N VAL A 62 4.27 -1.65 6.10
CA VAL A 62 4.03 -0.21 6.23
C VAL A 62 3.79 0.38 4.86
N ALA A 63 2.81 1.28 4.76
CA ALA A 63 2.61 2.13 3.61
C ALA A 63 3.29 3.48 3.84
N ILE A 64 3.93 4.01 2.80
CA ILE A 64 4.60 5.30 2.79
C ILE A 64 4.13 6.08 1.58
N LEU A 65 3.70 7.31 1.80
CA LEU A 65 3.31 8.23 0.73
C LEU A 65 4.53 8.98 0.20
N LEU A 66 4.67 8.95 -1.12
CA LEU A 66 5.68 9.65 -1.91
C LEU A 66 5.04 10.73 -2.76
N TYR A 67 5.75 11.85 -2.95
CA TYR A 67 5.31 13.01 -3.72
C TYR A 67 6.35 13.41 -4.77
N SER A 68 5.97 14.13 -5.82
CA SER A 68 6.89 14.64 -6.85
C SER A 68 7.62 13.54 -7.63
N ILE A 69 6.91 12.44 -7.93
CA ILE A 69 7.38 11.42 -8.86
C ILE A 69 7.24 11.93 -10.30
N ASN A 70 8.20 12.73 -10.76
CA ASN A 70 8.21 13.37 -12.09
C ASN A 70 8.22 12.39 -13.29
N ALA A 71 8.12 11.08 -13.04
CA ALA A 71 8.31 10.02 -14.02
C ALA A 71 7.01 9.38 -14.54
N ARG A 72 5.83 9.75 -14.04
CA ARG A 72 4.55 9.10 -14.41
C ARG A 72 3.54 10.11 -14.95
N SER A 73 2.84 9.77 -16.03
CA SER A 73 1.80 10.63 -16.62
C SER A 73 0.49 10.62 -15.84
N TRP A 74 0.22 9.55 -15.10
CA TRP A 74 -1.07 9.30 -14.43
C TRP A 74 -1.09 9.66 -12.93
N SER A 75 0.05 9.97 -12.32
CA SER A 75 0.09 10.39 -10.91
C SER A 75 1.37 11.15 -10.58
N GLN A 76 1.25 12.18 -9.73
CA GLN A 76 2.38 12.91 -9.14
C GLN A 76 2.73 12.39 -7.74
N SER A 77 1.98 11.41 -7.24
CA SER A 77 2.18 10.80 -5.93
C SER A 77 1.94 9.29 -5.99
N GLU A 78 2.62 8.53 -5.15
CA GLU A 78 2.44 7.09 -5.07
C GLU A 78 2.46 6.65 -3.60
N VAL A 79 1.67 5.64 -3.27
CA VAL A 79 1.72 4.94 -1.99
C VAL A 79 2.54 3.68 -2.19
N TRP A 80 3.68 3.60 -1.52
CA TRP A 80 4.59 2.47 -1.58
C TRP A 80 4.44 1.63 -0.32
N THR A 81 4.22 0.35 -0.49
CA THR A 81 4.12 -0.62 0.60
C THR A 81 5.46 -1.33 0.76
N PHE A 82 5.92 -1.51 2.00
CA PHE A 82 7.18 -2.16 2.30
C PHE A 82 7.04 -3.17 3.44
N ALA A 83 7.88 -4.19 3.44
CA ALA A 83 8.11 -5.02 4.61
C ALA A 83 9.06 -4.31 5.59
N VAL A 84 8.73 -4.30 6.88
CA VAL A 84 9.47 -3.54 7.90
C VAL A 84 10.73 -4.24 8.38
N ASP A 85 10.87 -5.54 8.14
CA ASP A 85 12.06 -6.32 8.48
C ASP A 85 13.23 -6.10 7.51
N ILE A 86 12.98 -5.55 6.32
CA ILE A 86 13.98 -5.19 5.31
C ILE A 86 14.10 -3.67 5.12
N PRO A 87 15.24 -3.16 4.62
CA PRO A 87 15.39 -1.74 4.27
C PRO A 87 14.33 -1.26 3.28
N LEU A 88 13.82 -0.03 3.46
CA LEU A 88 12.70 0.53 2.69
C LEU A 88 13.14 1.06 1.31
N GLN A 89 13.84 0.24 0.54
CA GLN A 89 14.39 0.61 -0.77
C GLN A 89 13.55 0.07 -1.93
N ILE A 90 13.04 -1.15 -1.80
CA ILE A 90 12.25 -1.82 -2.85
C ILE A 90 10.85 -2.04 -2.31
N PRO A 91 9.82 -1.40 -2.88
CA PRO A 91 8.45 -1.60 -2.43
C PRO A 91 7.94 -2.99 -2.81
N LEU A 92 7.15 -3.59 -1.92
CA LEU A 92 6.36 -4.80 -2.18
C LEU A 92 5.24 -4.51 -3.20
N SER A 93 4.63 -3.33 -3.10
CA SER A 93 3.59 -2.87 -4.00
C SER A 93 3.57 -1.35 -4.07
N VAL A 94 3.05 -0.83 -5.18
CA VAL A 94 2.92 0.61 -5.45
C VAL A 94 1.50 0.89 -5.90
N PHE A 95 0.87 1.93 -5.36
CA PHE A 95 -0.41 2.44 -5.81
C PHE A 95 -0.28 3.91 -6.25
N PRO A 96 -0.89 4.34 -7.36
CA PRO A 96 -1.59 3.52 -8.35
C PRO A 96 -0.62 2.68 -9.19
N ASN A 97 -1.14 1.71 -9.95
CA ASN A 97 -0.36 0.83 -10.81
C ASN A 97 -1.18 0.38 -12.04
N ASN A 98 -0.64 -0.52 -12.86
CA ASN A 98 -1.28 -1.02 -14.08
C ASN A 98 -2.54 -1.86 -13.86
N GLN A 99 -2.78 -2.36 -12.64
CA GLN A 99 -4.00 -3.08 -12.24
C GLN A 99 -5.01 -2.15 -11.54
N GLN A 100 -4.51 -1.08 -10.92
CA GLN A 100 -5.28 -0.10 -10.15
C GLN A 100 -5.09 1.29 -10.77
N ILE A 101 -5.55 1.43 -12.01
CA ILE A 101 -5.40 2.65 -12.81
C ILE A 101 -6.36 3.70 -12.27
N LEU A 102 -5.90 4.96 -12.16
CA LEU A 102 -6.78 6.10 -11.88
C LEU A 102 -7.29 6.62 -13.23
N ASP A 103 -8.59 6.51 -13.47
CA ASP A 103 -9.21 7.04 -14.69
C ASP A 103 -9.75 8.44 -14.41
N VAL A 104 -8.84 9.41 -14.45
CA VAL A 104 -9.13 10.84 -14.24
C VAL A 104 -8.47 11.69 -15.33
N ASP A 105 -9.10 12.83 -15.66
CA ASP A 105 -8.62 13.74 -16.71
C ASP A 105 -7.40 14.59 -16.31
N PHE A 106 -6.89 14.44 -15.09
CA PHE A 106 -5.79 15.24 -14.54
C PHE A 106 -4.84 14.39 -13.71
N SER A 107 -3.59 14.86 -13.55
CA SER A 107 -2.62 14.17 -12.69
C SER A 107 -3.02 14.27 -11.22
N VAL A 108 -3.17 13.10 -10.57
CA VAL A 108 -3.58 13.02 -9.17
C VAL A 108 -2.40 13.25 -8.24
N THR A 109 -2.66 13.98 -7.16
CA THR A 109 -1.71 14.24 -6.08
C THR A 109 -2.35 13.86 -4.76
N PHE A 110 -1.73 12.93 -4.04
CA PHE A 110 -2.17 12.51 -2.73
C PHE A 110 -1.54 13.40 -1.66
N PHE A 111 -2.35 13.91 -0.74
CA PHE A 111 -1.89 14.75 0.36
C PHE A 111 -1.68 13.97 1.65
N GLN A 112 -2.58 13.03 1.92
CA GLN A 112 -2.60 12.23 3.13
C GLN A 112 -3.16 10.86 2.83
N MET A 113 -2.68 9.84 3.55
CA MET A 113 -3.33 8.54 3.59
C MET A 113 -3.73 8.14 5.01
N VAL A 114 -4.75 7.31 5.07
CA VAL A 114 -5.16 6.59 6.27
C VAL A 114 -5.39 5.14 5.89
N LEU A 115 -4.84 4.21 6.67
CA LEU A 115 -5.17 2.80 6.59
C LEU A 115 -6.10 2.45 7.75
N TRP A 116 -7.27 1.91 7.44
CA TRP A 116 -8.22 1.48 8.46
C TRP A 116 -8.97 0.25 7.99
N SER A 117 -8.97 -0.81 8.81
CA SER A 117 -9.58 -2.10 8.49
C SER A 117 -9.09 -2.67 7.14
N ASN A 118 -7.78 -2.58 6.89
CA ASN A 118 -7.11 -2.96 5.63
C ASN A 118 -7.55 -2.18 4.37
N ASN A 119 -8.40 -1.16 4.51
CA ASN A 119 -8.76 -0.27 3.42
C ASN A 119 -7.79 0.92 3.39
N LEU A 120 -7.46 1.36 2.18
CA LEU A 120 -6.64 2.55 1.95
C LEU A 120 -7.55 3.73 1.60
N TYR A 121 -7.47 4.78 2.42
CA TYR A 121 -8.14 6.04 2.21
C TYR A 121 -7.10 7.09 1.82
N LEU A 122 -7.35 7.80 0.72
CA LEU A 122 -6.45 8.83 0.21
C LEU A 122 -7.20 10.15 0.11
N LEU A 123 -6.65 11.17 0.74
CA LEU A 123 -7.07 12.54 0.51
C LEU A 123 -6.27 13.10 -0.67
N VAL A 124 -7.00 13.56 -1.67
CA VAL A 124 -6.47 14.13 -2.90
C VAL A 124 -6.64 15.65 -2.89
N ILE A 125 -5.84 16.36 -3.68
CA ILE A 125 -6.07 17.77 -3.99
C ILE A 125 -7.53 18.02 -4.42
N TYR A 126 -8.08 19.20 -4.09
CA TYR A 126 -9.48 19.61 -4.30
C TYR A 126 -10.53 18.91 -3.42
N ASN A 127 -10.14 18.40 -2.25
CA ASN A 127 -11.04 17.73 -1.28
C ASN A 127 -11.71 16.46 -1.84
N PHE A 128 -11.08 15.82 -2.81
CA PHE A 128 -11.53 14.55 -3.35
C PHE A 128 -10.97 13.39 -2.52
N VAL A 129 -11.78 12.36 -2.27
CA VAL A 129 -11.37 11.20 -1.48
C VAL A 129 -11.38 9.95 -2.35
N ILE A 130 -10.28 9.20 -2.35
CA ILE A 130 -10.21 7.89 -2.97
C ILE A 130 -10.23 6.83 -1.85
N LEU A 131 -11.16 5.89 -1.97
CA LEU A 131 -11.21 4.68 -1.16
C LEU A 131 -10.81 3.48 -2.01
N VAL A 132 -9.76 2.79 -1.60
CA VAL A 132 -9.34 1.49 -2.14
C VAL A 132 -9.64 0.42 -1.09
N PRO A 133 -10.76 -0.31 -1.21
CA PRO A 133 -11.15 -1.28 -0.20
C PRO A 133 -10.24 -2.51 -0.25
N SER A 134 -10.04 -3.13 0.91
CA SER A 134 -9.45 -4.46 1.01
C SER A 134 -10.28 -5.46 0.24
N GLN A 135 -9.66 -6.16 -0.69
CA GLN A 135 -10.31 -7.19 -1.48
C GLN A 135 -10.07 -8.57 -0.88
N ALA A 136 -11.03 -9.47 -1.06
CA ALA A 136 -10.86 -10.88 -0.72
C ALA A 136 -9.77 -11.53 -1.61
N PRO A 137 -9.20 -12.68 -1.21
CA PRO A 137 -8.35 -13.48 -2.08
C PRO A 137 -9.01 -13.72 -3.45
N GLY A 138 -8.22 -13.62 -4.52
CA GLY A 138 -8.66 -13.74 -5.91
C GLY A 138 -9.21 -12.46 -6.54
N TYR A 139 -9.33 -11.37 -5.78
CA TYR A 139 -9.89 -10.10 -6.26
C TYR A 139 -8.90 -8.92 -6.16
N GLN A 140 -8.99 -8.01 -7.12
CA GLN A 140 -8.33 -6.72 -7.17
C GLN A 140 -9.32 -5.57 -7.06
N SER A 141 -8.81 -4.40 -6.71
CA SER A 141 -9.57 -3.15 -6.74
C SER A 141 -9.43 -2.51 -8.11
N ILE A 142 -10.54 -2.28 -8.80
CA ILE A 142 -10.59 -1.56 -10.07
C ILE A 142 -11.24 -0.20 -9.89
N TRP A 143 -10.81 0.78 -10.70
CA TRP A 143 -11.47 2.07 -10.73
C TRP A 143 -12.94 1.91 -11.12
N TYR A 144 -13.80 2.59 -10.38
CA TYR A 144 -15.20 2.71 -10.71
C TYR A 144 -15.52 4.19 -10.74
N ASN A 145 -15.93 4.66 -11.91
CA ASN A 145 -16.36 6.03 -12.09
C ASN A 145 -17.78 6.13 -11.54
N ASP A 146 -17.89 6.50 -10.27
CA ASP A 146 -19.16 6.92 -9.69
C ASP A 146 -19.40 8.38 -10.06
N GLU A 147 -20.64 8.76 -10.34
CA GLU A 147 -20.99 10.15 -10.71
C GLU A 147 -20.87 11.12 -9.52
N ASP A 148 -20.45 10.62 -8.34
CA ASP A 148 -20.23 11.40 -7.13
C ASP A 148 -18.95 12.25 -7.21
N PHE A 149 -19.16 13.56 -7.37
CA PHE A 149 -18.12 14.57 -7.58
C PHE A 149 -17.05 14.70 -6.47
N TYR A 150 -17.23 14.07 -5.29
CA TYR A 150 -16.36 14.27 -4.13
C TYR A 150 -15.62 13.01 -3.66
N SER A 151 -15.98 11.83 -4.16
CA SER A 151 -15.28 10.60 -3.78
C SER A 151 -15.37 9.53 -4.84
N THR A 152 -14.30 8.75 -4.98
CA THR A 152 -14.31 7.51 -5.75
C THR A 152 -14.02 6.33 -4.84
N ILE A 153 -14.84 5.29 -4.97
CA ILE A 153 -14.66 4.01 -4.31
C ILE A 153 -14.29 2.98 -5.37
N PHE A 154 -13.12 2.36 -5.23
CA PHE A 154 -12.74 1.26 -6.12
C PHE A 154 -13.65 0.07 -5.89
N GLN A 155 -14.03 -0.61 -6.96
CA GLN A 155 -14.84 -1.83 -6.92
C GLN A 155 -13.99 -3.09 -6.96
N SER A 156 -14.61 -4.19 -6.55
CA SER A 156 -14.01 -5.51 -6.64
C SER A 156 -14.12 -6.07 -8.06
N ALA A 157 -13.02 -6.59 -8.59
CA ALA A 157 -13.02 -7.42 -9.79
C ALA A 157 -12.10 -8.62 -9.60
N PRO A 158 -12.37 -9.77 -10.26
CA PRO A 158 -11.44 -10.89 -10.29
C PRO A 158 -10.05 -10.46 -10.77
N CYS A 159 -9.01 -11.13 -10.27
CA CYS A 159 -7.65 -10.94 -10.78
C CYS A 159 -7.61 -11.15 -12.31
N PRO A 160 -6.90 -10.29 -13.04
CA PRO A 160 -6.80 -10.40 -14.49
C PRO A 160 -6.07 -11.69 -14.88
N SER A 161 -6.31 -12.15 -16.10
CA SER A 161 -5.64 -13.34 -16.66
C SER A 161 -4.13 -13.28 -16.48
N GLY A 162 -3.53 -14.41 -16.08
CA GLY A 162 -2.09 -14.51 -15.79
C GLY A 162 -1.68 -13.98 -14.41
N THR A 163 -2.61 -13.57 -13.56
CA THR A 163 -2.32 -13.15 -12.18
C THR A 163 -3.21 -13.86 -11.15
N TYR A 164 -2.83 -13.85 -9.88
CA TYR A 164 -3.57 -14.43 -8.76
C TYR A 164 -3.37 -13.61 -7.49
N LYS A 165 -4.19 -13.85 -6.46
CA LYS A 165 -4.02 -13.20 -5.15
C LYS A 165 -4.48 -14.13 -4.03
N ASN A 166 -3.54 -14.58 -3.22
CA ASN A 166 -3.78 -15.55 -2.15
C ASN A 166 -4.20 -14.90 -0.81
N GLU A 167 -3.98 -13.59 -0.64
CA GLU A 167 -4.24 -12.87 0.61
C GLU A 167 -5.21 -11.70 0.39
N ALA A 168 -5.95 -11.35 1.44
CA ALA A 168 -6.82 -10.18 1.41
C ALA A 168 -6.01 -8.88 1.53
N GLY A 169 -6.48 -7.80 0.90
CA GLY A 169 -5.86 -6.48 1.03
C GLY A 169 -6.17 -5.55 -0.14
N TYR A 170 -5.72 -4.30 -0.07
CA TYR A 170 -5.87 -3.33 -1.17
C TYR A 170 -4.79 -3.52 -2.27
N GLY A 171 -3.82 -4.40 -2.06
CA GLY A 171 -2.71 -4.65 -3.00
C GLY A 171 -3.15 -5.31 -4.31
N VAL A 172 -2.20 -5.37 -5.25
CA VAL A 172 -2.37 -5.95 -6.60
C VAL A 172 -2.40 -7.47 -6.61
N CYS A 173 -2.86 -8.05 -7.72
CA CYS A 173 -2.65 -9.46 -8.00
C CYS A 173 -1.19 -9.70 -8.44
N THR A 174 -0.64 -10.84 -8.03
CA THR A 174 0.70 -11.31 -8.34
C THR A 174 0.72 -12.07 -9.66
N ILE A 175 1.78 -11.93 -10.44
CA ILE A 175 1.94 -12.65 -11.72
C ILE A 175 2.07 -14.16 -11.45
N CYS A 176 1.40 -14.97 -12.26
CA CYS A 176 1.52 -16.43 -12.20
C CYS A 176 2.98 -16.88 -12.40
N PRO A 177 3.47 -17.82 -11.57
CA PRO A 177 4.75 -18.46 -11.80
C PRO A 177 4.85 -19.10 -13.20
N SER A 178 6.09 -19.33 -13.65
CA SER A 178 6.33 -20.03 -14.92
C SER A 178 5.60 -21.38 -14.98
N GLN A 179 5.06 -21.72 -16.15
CA GLN A 179 4.30 -22.96 -16.41
C GLN A 179 2.96 -23.07 -15.65
N THR A 180 2.47 -21.96 -15.09
CA THR A 180 1.13 -21.88 -14.49
C THR A 180 0.30 -20.79 -15.19
N LYS A 181 -1.03 -20.88 -15.06
CA LYS A 181 -1.99 -19.97 -15.68
C LYS A 181 -3.17 -19.68 -14.75
N ASN A 182 -3.68 -18.46 -14.86
CA ASN A 182 -5.04 -18.09 -14.52
C ASN A 182 -5.71 -17.61 -15.82
N PRO A 183 -6.78 -18.26 -16.32
CA PRO A 183 -7.48 -17.80 -17.51
C PRO A 183 -8.19 -16.45 -17.32
N GLY A 184 -8.38 -15.99 -16.08
CA GLY A 184 -9.12 -14.78 -15.73
C GLY A 184 -10.62 -15.03 -15.56
N ASN A 185 -11.38 -13.95 -15.35
CA ASN A 185 -12.84 -13.90 -15.15
C ASN A 185 -13.38 -14.51 -13.85
N GLU A 186 -12.65 -15.44 -13.24
CA GLU A 186 -12.98 -16.02 -11.94
C GLU A 186 -11.92 -15.63 -10.89
N PRO A 187 -12.28 -15.56 -9.60
CA PRO A 187 -11.32 -15.25 -8.55
C PRO A 187 -10.26 -16.35 -8.43
N ALA A 188 -8.99 -15.98 -8.58
CA ALA A 188 -7.88 -16.91 -8.53
C ALA A 188 -7.01 -16.67 -7.30
N ILE A 189 -7.09 -17.59 -6.33
CA ILE A 189 -6.22 -17.58 -5.14
C ILE A 189 -4.86 -18.24 -5.39
N GLU A 190 -4.73 -18.98 -6.47
CA GLU A 190 -3.52 -19.63 -6.95
C GLU A 190 -3.58 -19.79 -8.48
N CYS A 191 -2.44 -20.09 -9.11
CA CYS A 191 -2.39 -20.39 -10.53
C CYS A 191 -2.41 -21.91 -10.77
N SER A 192 -3.18 -22.33 -11.77
CA SER A 192 -3.27 -23.73 -12.19
C SER A 192 -2.12 -24.11 -13.12
N SER A 193 -1.75 -25.39 -13.22
CA SER A 193 -0.74 -25.83 -14.18
C SER A 193 -1.19 -25.57 -15.63
N CYS A 194 -0.25 -25.20 -16.52
CA CYS A 194 -0.55 -25.16 -17.95
C CYS A 194 -0.87 -26.54 -18.54
N LEU A 195 -0.39 -27.61 -17.89
CA LEU A 195 -0.53 -29.01 -18.33
C LEU A 195 -1.79 -29.68 -17.79
N SER A 196 -2.46 -29.10 -16.78
CA SER A 196 -3.81 -29.53 -16.43
C SER A 196 -4.73 -29.10 -17.56
N ASN A 197 -5.16 -30.10 -18.35
CA ASN A 197 -6.07 -29.93 -19.46
C ASN A 197 -7.36 -29.24 -19.02
N SER A 198 -7.78 -28.28 -19.84
CA SER A 198 -9.12 -27.68 -19.89
C SER A 198 -10.21 -28.72 -20.04
#